data_AF-A0A2E9UPC7-F1
#
_entry.id   AF-A0A2E9UPC7-F1
#
_cell.length_a   1.000
_cell.length_b   1.000
_cell.length_c   1.000
_cell.angle_alpha   90.00
_cell.angle_beta   90.00
_cell.angle_gamma   90.00
#
_symmetry.space_group_name_H-M   'P 1'
#
loop_
_entity.id
_entity.type
_entity.pdbx_description
1 polymer ?
#
loop_
_entity_poly.entity_id
_entity_poly.type
_entity_poly.pdbx_seq_one_letter_code
_entity_poly.pdbx_strand_id
1 'polypeptide(L)'
;MSQQRSPDDGKNTFPQAASKWATPNGAIWINRSPCHHLNDAARSIEAVAMTSAQPADRLALAYIFERQWLHLLLLLMLLGGLGPAVRADAFRVGALFGLATPVWMALAVILAITHQGYVWFCWRMELHASLLTRCFGDRAFPLYASGFAILVLSRLTTVVVLAAANRNTVPLDVSALRILAVVTAVPVVYLFYSVQRYFTFRRALGLDHFDSSYRSRPLVNQGIFRFTRNGMYVFGLLIAWLPGLWYASAAGLLLALFNHAYVWVHYVATERPDMKRIYPGLAGTPPPAA
;
A
#
# COMPACT_ATOMS: atom_id res chain seq x y z
N MET A 1 -41.90 22.11 53.96
CA MET A 1 -40.82 21.24 54.46
C MET A 1 -39.53 21.70 53.78
N SER A 2 -38.82 22.68 54.37
CA SER A 2 -37.67 22.48 55.30
C SER A 2 -36.45 21.89 54.56
N GLN A 3 -35.52 22.73 54.11
CA GLN A 3 -34.23 23.06 54.78
C GLN A 3 -33.28 21.84 54.87
N GLN A 4 -31.99 21.93 54.49
CA GLN A 4 -30.98 22.80 55.11
C GLN A 4 -29.83 23.23 54.16
N ARG A 5 -28.90 24.06 54.65
CA ARG A 5 -27.76 24.68 53.93
C ARG A 5 -26.39 24.06 54.34
N SER A 6 -25.37 24.18 53.45
CA SER A 6 -23.93 24.60 53.59
C SER A 6 -23.22 24.69 54.97
N PRO A 7 -21.86 24.89 55.05
CA PRO A 7 -20.80 25.07 54.03
C PRO A 7 -19.46 24.33 54.34
N ASP A 8 -18.34 24.92 53.88
CA ASP A 8 -16.90 24.74 54.18
C ASP A 8 -16.10 23.64 53.45
N ASP A 9 -14.77 23.74 53.26
CA ASP A 9 -13.76 24.79 52.97
C ASP A 9 -12.41 24.07 53.19
N GLY A 10 -11.46 24.06 52.24
CA GLY A 10 -10.39 23.04 52.31
C GLY A 10 -9.16 23.18 51.40
N LYS A 11 -8.67 24.41 51.19
CA LYS A 11 -7.28 24.79 50.82
C LYS A 11 -6.35 23.66 50.28
N ASN A 12 -6.23 23.53 48.96
CA ASN A 12 -5.11 22.78 48.36
C ASN A 12 -3.84 23.65 48.29
N THR A 13 -2.81 23.22 49.01
CA THR A 13 -1.52 23.91 49.14
C THR A 13 -0.58 23.63 47.97
N PHE A 14 -0.13 24.68 47.27
CA PHE A 14 1.05 24.62 46.41
C PHE A 14 2.32 24.85 47.25
N PRO A 15 3.35 23.98 47.17
CA PRO A 15 4.66 24.30 47.74
C PRO A 15 5.38 25.33 46.87
N GLN A 16 5.56 26.55 47.40
CA GLN A 16 6.62 27.44 46.92
C GLN A 16 7.97 26.88 47.40
N ALA A 17 8.92 26.71 46.50
CA ALA A 17 10.31 26.44 46.85
C ALA A 17 11.19 27.59 46.33
N ALA A 18 11.51 28.52 47.23
CA ALA A 18 12.51 29.56 47.00
C ALA A 18 13.39 29.69 48.25
N SER A 19 14.65 29.25 48.15
CA SER A 19 15.68 29.53 49.15
C SER A 19 17.00 29.92 48.48
N LYS A 20 17.44 31.14 48.80
CA LYS A 20 18.82 31.64 48.62
C LYS A 20 19.74 30.86 49.58
N TRP A 21 21.07 30.80 49.49
CA TRP A 21 22.10 31.66 48.88
C TRP A 21 23.16 30.76 48.17
N ALA A 22 24.41 31.10 47.80
CA ALA A 22 25.29 32.26 48.03
C ALA A 22 26.35 32.41 46.89
N THR A 23 27.42 33.18 47.14
CA THR A 23 28.60 33.43 46.29
C THR A 23 29.86 33.49 47.20
N PRO A 24 31.12 33.77 46.76
CA PRO A 24 31.67 33.94 45.39
C PRO A 24 33.04 33.24 45.11
N ASN A 25 33.60 33.52 43.92
CA ASN A 25 35.03 33.49 43.52
C ASN A 25 35.78 32.16 43.29
N GLY A 26 36.31 32.03 42.07
CA GLY A 26 37.30 31.03 41.64
C GLY A 26 37.59 31.17 40.15
N ALA A 27 38.50 32.07 39.76
CA ALA A 27 38.84 32.30 38.34
C ALA A 27 39.81 31.25 37.80
N ILE A 28 39.62 30.78 36.55
CA ILE A 28 40.67 30.16 35.73
C ILE A 28 40.41 30.43 34.23
N TRP A 29 41.35 31.18 33.64
CA TRP A 29 41.88 31.16 32.27
C TRP A 29 41.02 30.80 31.06
N ILE A 30 40.86 31.79 30.18
CA ILE A 30 40.56 31.60 28.75
C ILE A 30 41.84 31.12 28.05
N ASN A 31 41.77 30.00 27.32
CA ASN A 31 42.76 29.65 26.30
C ASN A 31 42.07 29.48 24.94
N ARG A 32 42.72 29.90 23.84
CA ARG A 32 42.15 29.91 22.48
C ARG A 32 42.73 28.78 21.63
N SER A 33 41.85 28.13 20.85
CA SER A 33 42.14 27.39 19.61
C SER A 33 42.86 26.02 19.77
N PRO A 34 42.79 25.10 18.77
CA PRO A 34 42.27 25.28 17.40
C PRO A 34 41.14 24.32 16.96
N CYS A 35 40.50 24.69 15.85
CA CYS A 35 39.40 23.97 15.21
C CYS A 35 39.87 22.70 14.47
N HIS A 36 39.97 21.57 15.18
CA HIS A 36 40.06 20.24 14.54
C HIS A 36 38.99 19.24 14.99
N HIS A 37 38.37 19.41 16.17
CA HIS A 37 37.41 18.45 16.72
C HIS A 37 36.02 18.42 16.05
N LEU A 38 35.67 19.40 15.22
CA LEU A 38 34.32 19.48 14.64
C LEU A 38 34.03 18.39 13.60
N ASN A 39 35.02 17.98 12.80
CA ASN A 39 34.84 16.91 11.81
C ASN A 39 34.73 15.52 12.47
N ASP A 40 35.50 15.27 13.53
CA ASP A 40 35.45 13.99 14.24
C ASP A 40 34.19 13.89 15.11
N ALA A 41 33.72 15.01 15.70
CA ALA A 41 32.43 15.09 16.36
C ALA A 41 31.26 14.83 15.38
N ALA A 42 31.27 15.45 14.19
CA ALA A 42 30.24 15.19 13.18
C ALA A 42 30.24 13.72 12.71
N ARG A 43 31.40 13.15 12.38
CA ARG A 43 31.53 11.76 11.95
C ARG A 43 31.18 10.75 13.04
N SER A 44 31.50 11.03 14.30
CA SER A 44 31.11 10.17 15.43
C SER A 44 29.62 10.29 15.73
N ILE A 45 29.00 11.47 15.59
CA ILE A 45 27.54 11.63 15.68
C ILE A 45 26.82 10.87 14.55
N GLU A 46 27.29 10.97 13.30
CA GLU A 46 26.74 10.19 12.18
C GLU A 46 26.92 8.67 12.37
N ALA A 47 28.12 8.23 12.78
CA ALA A 47 28.38 6.81 13.06
C ALA A 47 27.55 6.28 14.24
N VAL A 48 27.37 7.06 15.31
CA VAL A 48 26.51 6.71 16.44
C VAL A 48 25.05 6.69 16.02
N ALA A 49 24.57 7.66 15.22
CA ALA A 49 23.20 7.69 14.71
C ALA A 49 22.88 6.48 13.82
N MET A 50 23.80 6.07 12.94
CA MET A 50 23.67 4.83 12.15
C MET A 50 23.73 3.56 13.01
N THR A 51 24.35 3.62 14.20
CA THR A 51 24.48 2.49 15.11
C THR A 51 23.36 2.43 16.17
N SER A 52 22.66 3.54 16.45
CA SER A 52 21.73 3.67 17.57
C SER A 52 20.31 3.13 17.35
N ALA A 53 19.96 2.68 16.13
CA ALA A 53 18.67 2.05 15.87
C ALA A 53 18.50 0.80 16.76
N GLN A 54 17.44 0.78 17.59
CA GLN A 54 17.20 -0.29 18.55
C GLN A 54 17.00 -1.63 17.82
N PRO A 55 17.27 -2.79 18.45
CA PRO A 55 17.10 -4.09 17.80
C PRO A 55 15.70 -4.30 17.20
N ALA A 56 14.66 -3.76 17.85
CA ALA A 56 13.29 -3.77 17.37
C ALA A 56 13.09 -2.94 16.08
N ASP A 57 13.69 -1.74 15.99
CA ASP A 57 13.60 -0.87 14.81
C ASP A 57 14.28 -1.51 13.59
N ARG A 58 15.45 -2.13 13.82
CA ARG A 58 16.18 -2.87 12.78
C ARG A 58 15.38 -4.06 12.26
N LEU A 59 14.67 -4.78 13.14
CA LEU A 59 13.81 -5.89 12.78
C LEU A 59 12.56 -5.42 12.01
N ALA A 60 11.94 -4.32 12.43
CA ALA A 60 10.82 -3.71 11.72
C ALA A 60 11.22 -3.29 10.29
N LEU A 61 12.36 -2.62 10.13
CA LEU A 61 12.92 -2.26 8.81
C LEU A 61 13.17 -3.50 7.94
N ALA A 62 13.75 -4.56 8.49
CA ALA A 62 13.97 -5.81 7.77
C ALA A 62 12.66 -6.44 7.27
N TYR A 63 11.56 -6.34 8.04
CA TYR A 63 10.25 -6.79 7.60
C TYR A 63 9.58 -5.83 6.61
N ILE A 64 9.79 -4.51 6.72
CA ILE A 64 9.24 -3.54 5.75
C ILE A 64 9.78 -3.77 4.33
N PHE A 65 11.07 -4.09 4.22
CA PHE A 65 11.76 -4.35 2.95
C PHE A 65 11.87 -5.82 2.56
N GLU A 66 11.24 -6.73 3.33
CA GLU A 66 11.23 -8.16 3.03
C GLU A 66 10.73 -8.40 1.59
N ARG A 67 11.52 -9.16 0.80
CA ARG A 67 11.24 -9.54 -0.60
C ARG A 67 11.03 -8.37 -1.58
N GLN A 68 11.28 -7.12 -1.20
CA GLN A 68 11.09 -5.98 -2.12
C GLN A 68 12.13 -5.96 -3.24
N TRP A 69 13.30 -6.58 -3.05
CA TRP A 69 14.25 -6.87 -4.13
C TRP A 69 13.63 -7.80 -5.20
N LEU A 70 12.80 -8.78 -4.80
CA LEU A 70 12.12 -9.69 -5.72
C LEU A 70 10.96 -8.98 -6.43
N HIS A 71 10.24 -8.10 -5.72
CA HIS A 71 9.24 -7.22 -6.31
C HIS A 71 9.84 -6.35 -7.41
N LEU A 72 10.98 -5.71 -7.14
CA LEU A 72 11.71 -4.90 -8.11
C LEU A 72 12.23 -5.74 -9.29
N LEU A 73 12.86 -6.88 -9.03
CA LEU A 73 13.38 -7.77 -10.07
C LEU A 73 12.27 -8.22 -11.05
N LEU A 74 11.13 -8.67 -10.52
CA LEU A 74 10.01 -9.11 -11.34
C LEU A 74 9.31 -7.95 -12.06
N LEU A 75 9.23 -6.76 -11.44
CA LEU A 75 8.78 -5.55 -12.13
C LEU A 75 9.69 -5.20 -13.32
N LEU A 76 11.02 -5.24 -13.13
CA LEU A 76 11.98 -4.99 -14.21
C LEU A 76 11.85 -6.02 -15.34
N MET A 77 11.60 -7.30 -15.02
CA MET A 77 11.30 -8.32 -16.02
C MET A 77 10.00 -8.02 -16.79
N LEU A 78 8.93 -7.61 -16.11
CA LEU A 78 7.66 -7.25 -16.75
C LEU A 78 7.78 -6.01 -17.64
N LEU A 79 8.52 -4.98 -17.19
CA LEU A 79 8.81 -3.80 -18.00
C LEU A 79 9.71 -4.13 -19.20
N GLY A 80 10.70 -5.01 -19.02
CA GLY A 80 11.54 -5.53 -20.09
C GLY A 80 10.73 -6.28 -21.15
N GLY A 81 9.78 -7.13 -20.74
CA GLY A 81 8.84 -7.82 -21.64
C GLY A 81 7.84 -6.90 -22.33
N LEU A 82 7.42 -5.81 -21.67
CA LEU A 82 6.55 -4.79 -22.25
C LEU A 82 7.27 -3.97 -23.33
N GLY A 83 8.58 -3.75 -23.18
CA GLY A 83 9.42 -2.92 -24.05
C GLY A 83 9.33 -3.24 -25.55
N PRO A 84 9.54 -4.49 -26.00
CA PRO A 84 9.37 -4.88 -27.40
C PRO A 84 7.93 -4.69 -27.90
N ALA A 85 6.93 -5.05 -27.09
CA ALA A 85 5.53 -4.98 -27.47
C ALA A 85 5.09 -3.53 -27.78
N VAL A 86 5.46 -2.55 -26.94
CA VAL A 86 5.11 -1.13 -27.16
C VAL A 86 5.81 -0.48 -28.36
N ARG A 87 6.75 -1.16 -29.02
CA ARG A 87 7.39 -0.68 -30.26
C ARG A 87 6.59 -1.06 -31.52
N ALA A 88 5.77 -2.10 -31.47
CA ALA A 88 4.96 -2.52 -32.62
C ALA A 88 3.74 -1.61 -32.82
N ASP A 89 3.42 -1.31 -34.08
CA ASP A 89 2.48 -0.23 -34.42
C ASP A 89 1.05 -0.44 -33.91
N ALA A 90 0.60 -1.70 -33.82
CA ALA A 90 -0.70 -2.05 -33.24
C ALA A 90 -0.92 -1.47 -31.83
N PHE A 91 0.15 -1.30 -31.04
CA PHE A 91 0.10 -0.75 -29.68
C PHE A 91 0.37 0.77 -29.62
N ARG A 92 0.65 1.41 -30.76
CA ARG A 92 1.04 2.83 -30.86
C ARG A 92 0.01 3.69 -31.58
N VAL A 93 -0.82 3.10 -32.44
CA VAL A 93 -1.87 3.79 -33.20
C VAL A 93 -2.92 4.40 -32.27
N GLY A 94 -3.41 5.60 -32.64
CA GLY A 94 -4.53 6.27 -32.01
C GLY A 94 -4.15 7.33 -30.96
N ALA A 95 -5.17 8.09 -30.56
CA ALA A 95 -5.08 9.15 -29.56
C ALA A 95 -6.46 9.38 -28.92
N LEU A 96 -6.48 9.93 -27.70
CA LEU A 96 -7.70 10.39 -27.04
C LEU A 96 -7.38 11.58 -26.13
N PHE A 97 -8.27 12.56 -26.06
CA PHE A 97 -8.09 13.82 -25.31
C PHE A 97 -6.77 14.55 -25.61
N GLY A 98 -6.33 14.53 -26.88
CA GLY A 98 -5.08 15.18 -27.32
C GLY A 98 -3.80 14.40 -27.01
N LEU A 99 -3.86 13.27 -26.28
CA LEU A 99 -2.70 12.44 -25.98
C LEU A 99 -2.70 11.16 -26.82
N ALA A 100 -1.53 10.83 -27.39
CA ALA A 100 -1.33 9.61 -28.19
C ALA A 100 -1.34 8.35 -27.31
N THR A 101 -1.70 7.20 -27.91
CA THR A 101 -1.73 5.89 -27.24
C THR A 101 -0.47 5.57 -26.41
N PRO A 102 0.78 5.80 -26.88
CA PRO A 102 1.98 5.54 -26.07
C PRO A 102 2.07 6.38 -24.78
N VAL A 103 1.51 7.61 -24.79
CA VAL A 103 1.47 8.48 -23.59
C VAL A 103 0.47 7.92 -22.58
N TRP A 104 -0.72 7.49 -23.04
CA TRP A 104 -1.69 6.81 -22.18
C TRP A 104 -1.15 5.50 -21.60
N MET A 105 -0.38 4.73 -22.39
CA MET A 105 0.29 3.51 -21.93
C MET A 105 1.29 3.82 -20.81
N ALA A 106 2.16 4.81 -21.00
CA ALA A 106 3.13 5.22 -19.99
C ALA A 106 2.44 5.69 -18.69
N LEU A 107 1.40 6.53 -18.79
CA LEU A 107 0.61 6.98 -17.64
C LEU A 107 -0.04 5.82 -16.88
N ALA A 108 -0.62 4.84 -17.58
CA ALA A 108 -1.27 3.71 -16.96
C ALA A 108 -0.27 2.75 -16.26
N VAL A 109 0.91 2.55 -16.85
CA VAL A 109 2.01 1.77 -16.25
C VAL A 109 2.55 2.46 -15.00
N ILE A 110 2.77 3.78 -15.06
CA ILE A 110 3.21 4.59 -13.91
C ILE A 110 2.17 4.48 -12.78
N LEU A 111 0.88 4.70 -13.07
CA LEU A 111 -0.19 4.57 -12.06
C LEU A 111 -0.26 3.17 -11.45
N ALA A 112 -0.04 2.11 -12.23
CA ALA A 112 0.03 0.76 -11.70
C ALA A 112 1.19 0.59 -10.71
N ILE A 113 2.40 1.07 -11.06
CA ILE A 113 3.60 1.03 -10.21
C ILE A 113 3.41 1.87 -8.94
N THR A 114 2.96 3.12 -9.07
CA THR A 114 2.65 4.00 -7.95
C THR A 114 1.62 3.37 -7.01
N HIS A 115 0.58 2.72 -7.55
CA HIS A 115 -0.42 2.05 -6.72
C HIS A 115 0.15 0.86 -5.94
N GLN A 116 0.91 -0.05 -6.59
CA GLN A 116 1.50 -1.19 -5.85
C GLN A 116 2.56 -0.72 -4.82
N GLY A 117 3.33 0.32 -5.13
CA GLY A 117 4.28 0.94 -4.21
C GLY A 117 3.59 1.60 -3.00
N TYR A 118 2.49 2.32 -3.23
CA TYR A 118 1.66 2.92 -2.18
C TYR A 118 1.09 1.85 -1.23
N VAL A 119 0.49 0.79 -1.78
CA VAL A 119 -0.06 -0.33 -0.99
C VAL A 119 1.03 -0.99 -0.16
N TRP A 120 2.16 -1.36 -0.78
CA TRP A 120 3.29 -1.96 -0.07
C TRP A 120 3.76 -1.08 1.09
N PHE A 121 4.01 0.20 0.84
CA PHE A 121 4.49 1.13 1.85
C PHE A 121 3.50 1.24 3.01
N CYS A 122 2.23 1.55 2.73
CA CYS A 122 1.23 1.73 3.79
C CYS A 122 0.97 0.45 4.59
N TRP A 123 0.85 -0.71 3.92
CA TRP A 123 0.63 -2.00 4.60
C TRP A 123 1.81 -2.40 5.48
N ARG A 124 3.05 -2.30 4.99
CA ARG A 124 4.24 -2.69 5.75
C ARG A 124 4.57 -1.75 6.89
N MET A 125 4.46 -0.43 6.67
CA MET A 125 4.70 0.57 7.71
C MET A 125 3.66 0.48 8.84
N GLU A 126 2.42 0.09 8.53
CA GLU A 126 1.41 -0.17 9.54
C GLU A 126 1.64 -1.52 10.25
N LEU A 127 1.78 -2.62 9.50
CA LEU A 127 1.86 -3.96 10.09
C LEU A 127 3.09 -4.18 10.98
N HIS A 128 4.22 -3.51 10.69
CA HIS A 128 5.48 -3.72 11.41
C HIS A 128 5.90 -2.58 12.34
N ALA A 129 5.32 -1.37 12.20
CA ALA A 129 5.69 -0.21 13.02
C ALA A 129 4.49 0.63 13.50
N SER A 130 3.27 0.25 13.11
CA SER A 130 2.01 1.00 13.33
C SER A 130 2.12 2.48 12.99
N LEU A 131 2.93 2.83 11.98
CA LEU A 131 3.31 4.22 11.74
C LEU A 131 2.10 5.09 11.36
N LEU A 132 1.18 4.57 10.54
CA LEU A 132 0.04 5.36 10.09
C LEU A 132 -0.91 5.60 11.28
N THR A 133 -1.17 4.58 12.09
CA THR A 133 -1.95 4.71 13.33
C THR A 133 -1.27 5.64 14.35
N ARG A 134 0.06 5.61 14.48
CA ARG A 134 0.82 6.54 15.35
C ARG A 134 0.77 8.00 14.86
N CYS A 135 0.75 8.23 13.55
CA CYS A 135 0.70 9.58 12.97
C CYS A 135 -0.71 10.15 12.87
N PHE A 136 -1.74 9.30 12.68
CA PHE A 136 -3.09 9.75 12.31
C PHE A 136 -4.22 9.20 13.20
N GLY A 137 -3.92 8.34 14.18
CA GLY A 137 -4.90 7.70 15.05
C GLY A 137 -5.98 6.95 14.26
N ASP A 138 -7.23 7.07 14.69
CA ASP A 138 -8.41 6.46 14.06
C ASP A 138 -8.60 6.83 12.57
N ARG A 139 -7.95 7.90 12.09
CA ARG A 139 -7.99 8.34 10.69
C ARG A 139 -6.99 7.60 9.79
N ALA A 140 -6.09 6.80 10.34
CA ALA A 140 -5.06 6.08 9.58
C ALA A 140 -5.64 5.23 8.43
N PHE A 141 -6.57 4.33 8.73
CA PHE A 141 -7.21 3.50 7.71
C PHE A 141 -8.07 4.32 6.73
N PRO A 142 -8.95 5.26 7.14
CA PRO A 142 -9.68 6.14 6.21
C PRO A 142 -8.78 6.94 5.25
N LEU A 143 -7.66 7.50 5.72
CA LEU A 143 -6.72 8.26 4.90
C LEU A 143 -6.02 7.34 3.88
N TYR A 144 -5.55 6.17 4.33
CA TYR A 144 -4.99 5.15 3.45
C TYR A 144 -5.99 4.67 2.39
N ALA A 145 -7.22 4.34 2.80
CA ALA A 145 -8.30 3.90 1.92
C ALA A 145 -8.67 4.95 0.87
N SER A 146 -8.58 6.24 1.21
CA SER A 146 -8.80 7.35 0.28
C SER A 146 -7.72 7.42 -0.80
N GLY A 147 -6.44 7.31 -0.42
CA GLY A 147 -5.32 7.26 -1.37
C GLY A 147 -5.39 6.03 -2.28
N PHE A 148 -5.72 4.86 -1.72
CA PHE A 148 -5.99 3.63 -2.48
C PHE A 148 -7.12 3.85 -3.49
N ALA A 149 -8.25 4.42 -3.06
CA ALA A 149 -9.41 4.65 -3.91
C ALA A 149 -9.08 5.58 -5.09
N ILE A 150 -8.35 6.67 -4.85
CA ILE A 150 -7.88 7.57 -5.91
C ILE A 150 -7.00 6.80 -6.90
N LEU A 151 -5.99 6.08 -6.43
CA LEU A 151 -5.05 5.35 -7.29
C LEU A 151 -5.71 4.21 -8.09
N VAL A 152 -6.63 3.45 -7.49
CA VAL A 152 -7.34 2.39 -8.21
C VAL A 152 -8.33 2.94 -9.25
N LEU A 153 -9.04 4.03 -8.93
CA LEU A 153 -9.95 4.68 -9.88
C LEU A 153 -9.18 5.34 -11.04
N SER A 154 -8.04 5.98 -10.78
CA SER A 154 -7.14 6.50 -11.83
C SER A 154 -6.59 5.37 -12.71
N ARG A 155 -6.20 4.22 -12.12
CA ARG A 155 -5.73 3.04 -12.86
C ARG A 155 -6.83 2.46 -13.76
N LEU A 156 -8.06 2.28 -13.25
CA LEU A 156 -9.19 1.80 -14.06
C LEU A 156 -9.55 2.78 -15.18
N THR A 157 -9.56 4.09 -14.88
CA THR A 157 -9.85 5.14 -15.86
C THR A 157 -8.81 5.14 -16.98
N THR A 158 -7.51 5.06 -16.66
CA THR A 158 -6.45 5.04 -17.68
C THR A 158 -6.43 3.76 -18.52
N VAL A 159 -6.84 2.61 -17.97
CA VAL A 159 -7.07 1.38 -18.77
C VAL A 159 -8.21 1.59 -19.78
N VAL A 160 -9.34 2.18 -19.37
CA VAL A 160 -10.47 2.48 -20.28
C VAL A 160 -10.06 3.48 -21.36
N VAL A 161 -9.39 4.55 -20.97
CA VAL A 161 -8.93 5.62 -21.88
C VAL A 161 -7.90 5.10 -22.88
N LEU A 162 -6.93 4.27 -22.46
CA LEU A 162 -5.96 3.65 -23.37
C LEU A 162 -6.67 2.74 -24.38
N ALA A 163 -7.58 1.88 -23.92
CA ALA A 163 -8.31 0.97 -24.80
C ALA A 163 -9.18 1.73 -25.82
N ALA A 164 -9.80 2.84 -25.39
CA ALA A 164 -10.59 3.70 -26.26
C ALA A 164 -9.73 4.54 -27.23
N ALA A 165 -8.49 4.90 -26.87
CA ALA A 165 -7.53 5.57 -27.75
C ALA A 165 -7.03 4.61 -28.87
N ASN A 166 -6.76 3.36 -28.52
CA ASN A 166 -6.23 2.32 -29.39
C ASN A 166 -7.32 1.32 -29.83
N ARG A 167 -8.52 1.82 -30.19
CA ARG A 167 -9.66 0.99 -30.59
C ARG A 167 -9.45 0.31 -31.95
N ASN A 168 -10.07 -0.86 -32.15
CA ASN A 168 -10.08 -1.63 -33.41
C ASN A 168 -8.69 -1.95 -33.97
N THR A 169 -7.70 -2.18 -33.10
CA THR A 169 -6.32 -2.58 -33.49
C THR A 169 -6.05 -4.08 -33.37
N VAL A 170 -6.96 -4.83 -32.74
CA VAL A 170 -6.92 -6.30 -32.72
C VAL A 170 -7.54 -6.83 -34.04
N PRO A 171 -6.84 -7.65 -34.83
CA PRO A 171 -7.34 -8.19 -36.10
C PRO A 171 -8.24 -9.42 -35.89
N LEU A 172 -9.29 -9.27 -35.08
CA LEU A 172 -10.29 -10.30 -34.78
C LEU A 172 -11.70 -9.71 -34.89
N ASP A 173 -12.73 -10.56 -34.98
CA ASP A 173 -14.12 -10.09 -35.00
C ASP A 173 -14.48 -9.34 -33.71
N VAL A 174 -14.96 -8.10 -33.88
CA VAL A 174 -15.31 -7.19 -32.80
C VAL A 174 -16.53 -7.69 -32.02
N SER A 175 -17.44 -8.42 -32.67
CA SER A 175 -18.64 -8.97 -32.01
C SER A 175 -18.25 -10.10 -31.05
N ALA A 176 -17.41 -11.02 -31.49
CA ALA A 176 -16.82 -12.08 -30.67
C ALA A 176 -16.03 -11.53 -29.47
N LEU A 177 -15.22 -10.48 -29.68
CA LEU A 177 -14.49 -9.82 -28.58
C LEU A 177 -15.42 -9.16 -27.55
N ARG A 178 -16.52 -8.54 -27.99
CA ARG A 178 -17.54 -7.97 -27.08
C ARG A 178 -18.33 -9.04 -26.34
N ILE A 179 -18.69 -10.15 -27.00
CA ILE A 179 -19.29 -11.32 -26.34
C ILE A 179 -18.34 -11.85 -25.26
N LEU A 180 -17.05 -12.00 -25.57
CA LEU A 180 -16.04 -12.42 -24.60
C LEU A 180 -15.89 -11.42 -23.44
N ALA A 181 -16.00 -10.12 -23.68
CA ALA A 181 -16.05 -9.10 -22.63
C ALA A 181 -17.25 -9.31 -21.69
N VAL A 182 -18.46 -9.54 -22.22
CA VAL A 182 -19.67 -9.80 -21.43
C VAL A 182 -19.52 -11.08 -20.61
N VAL A 183 -19.03 -12.18 -21.21
CA VAL A 183 -18.76 -13.44 -20.49
C VAL A 183 -17.73 -13.24 -19.38
N THR A 184 -16.67 -12.47 -19.64
CA THR A 184 -15.60 -12.15 -18.68
C THR A 184 -16.09 -11.24 -17.54
N ALA A 185 -17.14 -10.42 -17.76
CA ALA A 185 -17.75 -9.60 -16.73
C ALA A 185 -18.54 -10.42 -15.69
N VAL A 186 -19.08 -11.60 -16.05
CA VAL A 186 -19.85 -12.46 -15.13
C VAL A 186 -19.09 -12.81 -13.84
N PRO A 187 -17.86 -13.38 -13.88
CA PRO A 187 -17.09 -13.65 -12.66
C PRO A 187 -16.66 -12.37 -11.92
N VAL A 188 -16.47 -11.24 -12.61
CA VAL A 188 -16.17 -9.93 -11.98
C VAL A 188 -17.35 -9.46 -11.12
N VAL A 189 -18.57 -9.48 -11.68
CA VAL A 189 -19.80 -9.11 -10.96
C VAL A 189 -20.04 -10.06 -9.77
N TYR A 190 -19.84 -11.36 -9.96
CA TYR A 190 -19.98 -12.34 -8.88
C TYR A 190 -18.90 -12.18 -7.78
N LEU A 191 -17.69 -11.73 -8.11
CA LEU A 191 -16.70 -11.31 -7.12
C LEU A 191 -17.19 -10.11 -6.32
N PHE A 192 -17.67 -9.04 -6.96
CA PHE A 192 -18.14 -7.85 -6.23
C PHE A 192 -19.31 -8.17 -5.29
N TYR A 193 -20.25 -9.01 -5.73
CA TYR A 193 -21.29 -9.57 -4.85
C TYR A 193 -20.68 -10.34 -3.67
N SER A 194 -19.71 -11.22 -3.93
CA SER A 194 -19.06 -12.05 -2.90
C SER A 194 -18.25 -11.22 -1.90
N VAL A 195 -17.58 -10.15 -2.38
CA VAL A 195 -16.88 -9.18 -1.53
C VAL A 195 -17.90 -8.48 -0.65
N GLN A 196 -18.94 -7.86 -1.21
CA GLN A 196 -19.96 -7.15 -0.42
C GLN A 196 -20.67 -8.05 0.61
N ARG A 197 -20.97 -9.31 0.24
CA ARG A 197 -21.76 -10.23 1.07
C ARG A 197 -20.95 -10.98 2.13
N TYR A 198 -19.70 -11.36 1.86
CA TYR A 198 -18.92 -12.27 2.71
C TYR A 198 -17.57 -11.72 3.19
N PHE A 199 -16.94 -10.78 2.46
CA PHE A 199 -15.59 -10.28 2.80
C PHE A 199 -15.58 -8.84 3.33
N THR A 200 -16.53 -7.99 2.91
CA THR A 200 -16.58 -6.53 3.05
C THR A 200 -15.50 -5.78 2.25
N PHE A 201 -15.86 -4.61 1.71
CA PHE A 201 -14.90 -3.74 1.02
C PHE A 201 -13.77 -3.23 1.94
N ARG A 202 -14.02 -3.04 3.24
CA ARG A 202 -12.95 -2.59 4.16
C ARG A 202 -11.81 -3.61 4.25
N ARG A 203 -12.12 -4.92 4.27
CA ARG A 203 -11.08 -5.97 4.19
C ARG A 203 -10.47 -6.08 2.80
N ALA A 204 -11.25 -5.88 1.73
CA ALA A 204 -10.71 -5.82 0.36
C ALA A 204 -9.70 -4.68 0.14
N LEU A 205 -9.77 -3.61 0.94
CA LEU A 205 -8.78 -2.53 0.97
C LEU A 205 -7.57 -2.83 1.87
N GLY A 206 -7.57 -3.90 2.67
CA GLY A 206 -6.47 -4.27 3.57
C GLY A 206 -6.63 -3.82 5.04
N LEU A 207 -7.86 -3.69 5.56
CA LEU A 207 -8.11 -3.36 6.98
C LEU A 207 -7.41 -4.32 7.96
N ASP A 208 -7.16 -5.56 7.57
CA ASP A 208 -6.47 -6.58 8.37
C ASP A 208 -4.98 -6.29 8.64
N HIS A 209 -4.40 -5.31 7.95
CA HIS A 209 -3.07 -4.77 8.27
C HIS A 209 -3.12 -3.74 9.42
N PHE A 210 -4.28 -3.10 9.65
CA PHE A 210 -4.51 -2.06 10.66
C PHE A 210 -5.18 -2.60 11.94
N ASP A 211 -6.04 -3.61 11.81
CA ASP A 211 -6.87 -4.15 12.89
C ASP A 211 -6.41 -5.55 13.30
N SER A 212 -5.80 -5.66 14.48
CA SER A 212 -5.28 -6.92 15.03
C SER A 212 -6.37 -7.95 15.36
N SER A 213 -7.65 -7.55 15.43
CA SER A 213 -8.78 -8.47 15.64
C SER A 213 -9.03 -9.41 14.45
N TYR A 214 -8.39 -9.18 13.31
CA TYR A 214 -8.41 -10.12 12.19
C TYR A 214 -7.48 -11.32 12.38
N ARG A 215 -6.50 -11.25 13.30
CA ARG A 215 -5.47 -12.29 13.47
C ARG A 215 -6.01 -13.63 13.98
N SER A 216 -7.16 -13.59 14.66
CA SER A 216 -7.90 -14.77 15.14
C SER A 216 -9.03 -15.22 14.21
N ARG A 217 -9.28 -14.51 13.09
CA ARG A 217 -10.41 -14.83 12.19
C ARG A 217 -9.99 -15.81 11.08
N PRO A 218 -10.86 -16.75 10.70
CA PRO A 218 -10.61 -17.61 9.55
C PRO A 218 -10.65 -16.82 8.23
N LEU A 219 -10.01 -17.37 7.19
CA LEU A 219 -10.21 -16.90 5.82
C LEU A 219 -11.64 -17.17 5.36
N VAL A 220 -12.18 -16.27 4.55
CA VAL A 220 -13.50 -16.40 3.92
C VAL A 220 -13.44 -17.46 2.82
N ASN A 221 -14.38 -18.40 2.85
CA ASN A 221 -14.48 -19.50 1.88
C ASN A 221 -15.87 -19.57 1.21
N GLN A 222 -16.69 -18.53 1.38
CA GLN A 222 -18.04 -18.41 0.82
C GLN A 222 -18.04 -17.60 -0.50
N GLY A 223 -19.16 -17.65 -1.23
CA GLY A 223 -19.28 -16.98 -2.53
C GLY A 223 -18.22 -17.48 -3.53
N ILE A 224 -17.57 -16.56 -4.22
CA ILE A 224 -16.48 -16.87 -5.16
C ILE A 224 -15.21 -17.43 -4.48
N PHE A 225 -15.00 -17.13 -3.19
CA PHE A 225 -13.82 -17.58 -2.45
C PHE A 225 -13.81 -19.09 -2.14
N ARG A 226 -14.93 -19.79 -2.37
CA ARG A 226 -14.98 -21.26 -2.32
C ARG A 226 -14.14 -21.94 -3.40
N PHE A 227 -13.90 -21.24 -4.52
CA PHE A 227 -13.14 -21.77 -5.65
C PHE A 227 -11.64 -21.46 -5.57
N THR A 228 -11.26 -20.40 -4.83
CA THR A 228 -9.87 -20.00 -4.63
C THR A 228 -9.73 -19.05 -3.45
N ARG A 229 -8.64 -19.20 -2.69
CA ARG A 229 -8.29 -18.28 -1.59
C ARG A 229 -7.92 -16.87 -2.09
N ASN A 230 -7.56 -16.73 -3.37
CA ASN A 230 -7.09 -15.48 -3.99
C ASN A 230 -8.12 -14.92 -4.99
N GLY A 231 -9.42 -14.97 -4.64
CA GLY A 231 -10.51 -14.60 -5.56
C GLY A 231 -10.38 -13.20 -6.18
N MET A 232 -9.84 -12.22 -5.46
CA MET A 232 -9.57 -10.86 -5.98
C MET A 232 -8.49 -10.86 -7.07
N TYR A 233 -7.47 -11.70 -6.95
CA TYR A 233 -6.37 -11.85 -7.91
C TYR A 233 -6.69 -12.75 -9.09
N VAL A 234 -7.65 -13.68 -8.97
CA VAL A 234 -8.06 -14.55 -10.08
C VAL A 234 -9.17 -13.89 -10.90
N PHE A 235 -10.18 -13.32 -10.24
CA PHE A 235 -11.39 -12.82 -10.91
C PHE A 235 -11.50 -11.30 -10.93
N GLY A 236 -10.94 -10.58 -9.95
CA GLY A 236 -11.10 -9.13 -9.85
C GLY A 236 -10.35 -8.39 -10.95
N LEU A 237 -9.17 -8.88 -11.31
CA LEU A 237 -8.32 -8.27 -12.34
C LEU A 237 -8.84 -8.48 -13.75
N LEU A 238 -9.81 -9.40 -13.95
CA LEU A 238 -10.54 -9.52 -15.21
C LEU A 238 -11.25 -8.20 -15.59
N ILE A 239 -11.56 -7.32 -14.62
CA ILE A 239 -12.06 -5.97 -14.89
C ILE A 239 -11.15 -5.15 -15.81
N ALA A 240 -9.82 -5.34 -15.72
CA ALA A 240 -8.85 -4.63 -16.55
C ALA A 240 -8.86 -5.11 -18.02
N TRP A 241 -9.38 -6.32 -18.29
CA TRP A 241 -9.47 -6.89 -19.63
C TRP A 241 -10.71 -6.39 -20.38
N LEU A 242 -11.77 -6.04 -19.66
CA LEU A 242 -13.06 -5.64 -20.25
C LEU A 242 -12.92 -4.49 -21.28
N PRO A 243 -12.15 -3.40 -21.03
CA PRO A 243 -12.03 -2.32 -22.01
C PRO A 243 -11.23 -2.75 -23.23
N GLY A 244 -10.16 -3.53 -23.06
CA GLY A 244 -9.35 -4.07 -24.15
C GLY A 244 -10.16 -4.96 -25.09
N LEU A 245 -11.02 -5.83 -24.53
CA LEU A 245 -11.95 -6.66 -25.30
C LEU A 245 -13.04 -5.82 -25.96
N TRP A 246 -13.69 -4.92 -25.23
CA TRP A 246 -14.85 -4.14 -25.72
C TRP A 246 -14.52 -3.19 -26.88
N TYR A 247 -13.34 -2.56 -26.82
CA TYR A 247 -12.82 -1.67 -27.86
C TYR A 247 -11.96 -2.38 -28.91
N ALA A 248 -11.79 -3.71 -28.84
CA ALA A 248 -10.87 -4.46 -29.69
C ALA A 248 -9.47 -3.84 -29.75
N SER A 249 -8.90 -3.56 -28.58
CA SER A 249 -7.68 -2.77 -28.41
C SER A 249 -6.48 -3.60 -27.97
N ALA A 250 -5.46 -3.64 -28.83
CA ALA A 250 -4.20 -4.35 -28.55
C ALA A 250 -3.46 -3.74 -27.35
N ALA A 251 -3.37 -2.41 -27.27
CA ALA A 251 -2.77 -1.70 -26.12
C ALA A 251 -3.57 -1.92 -24.84
N GLY A 252 -4.91 -1.91 -24.91
CA GLY A 252 -5.77 -2.22 -23.76
C GLY A 252 -5.54 -3.64 -23.22
N LEU A 253 -5.46 -4.65 -24.09
CA LEU A 253 -5.22 -6.04 -23.71
C LEU A 253 -3.79 -6.28 -23.18
N LEU A 254 -2.77 -5.67 -23.80
CA LEU A 254 -1.39 -5.73 -23.32
C LEU A 254 -1.25 -5.09 -21.92
N LEU A 255 -1.89 -3.94 -21.71
CA LEU A 255 -1.94 -3.29 -20.41
C LEU A 255 -2.72 -4.16 -19.40
N ALA A 256 -3.81 -4.81 -19.79
CA ALA A 256 -4.55 -5.73 -18.93
C ALA A 256 -3.68 -6.91 -18.47
N LEU A 257 -2.90 -7.51 -19.38
CA LEU A 257 -1.93 -8.56 -19.09
C LEU A 257 -0.84 -8.08 -18.12
N PHE A 258 -0.23 -6.92 -18.38
CA PHE A 258 0.75 -6.32 -17.47
C PHE A 258 0.16 -6.10 -16.07
N ASN A 259 -1.04 -5.52 -15.97
CA ASN A 259 -1.70 -5.27 -14.70
C ASN A 259 -2.05 -6.56 -13.94
N HIS A 260 -2.44 -7.62 -14.65
CA HIS A 260 -2.75 -8.92 -14.09
C HIS A 260 -1.47 -9.60 -13.57
N ALA A 261 -0.38 -9.61 -14.34
CA ALA A 261 0.89 -10.18 -13.92
C ALA A 261 1.56 -9.40 -12.77
N TYR A 262 1.56 -8.08 -12.84
CA TYR A 262 2.29 -7.23 -11.88
C TYR A 262 1.70 -7.26 -10.46
N VAL A 263 0.39 -7.39 -10.33
CA VAL A 263 -0.21 -7.52 -8.99
C VAL A 263 0.01 -8.94 -8.41
N TRP A 264 0.20 -9.98 -9.23
CA TRP A 264 0.73 -11.27 -8.72
C TRP A 264 2.17 -11.13 -8.19
N VAL A 265 3.00 -10.24 -8.76
CA VAL A 265 4.30 -9.88 -8.17
C VAL A 265 4.12 -9.26 -6.78
N HIS A 266 3.17 -8.32 -6.64
CA HIS A 266 2.81 -7.72 -5.35
C HIS A 266 2.31 -8.77 -4.34
N TYR A 267 1.45 -9.69 -4.75
CA TYR A 267 1.00 -10.79 -3.88
C TYR A 267 2.17 -11.67 -3.40
N VAL A 268 3.08 -12.08 -4.30
CA VAL A 268 4.19 -12.99 -3.94
C VAL A 268 5.22 -12.32 -3.03
N ALA A 269 5.53 -11.04 -3.26
CA ALA A 269 6.56 -10.31 -2.53
C ALA A 269 6.03 -9.63 -1.26
N THR A 270 4.83 -9.06 -1.28
CA THR A 270 4.26 -8.23 -0.21
C THR A 270 3.13 -8.96 0.52
N GLU A 271 1.97 -9.18 -0.10
CA GLU A 271 0.79 -9.67 0.63
C GLU A 271 1.00 -11.07 1.22
N ARG A 272 1.59 -12.02 0.49
CA ARG A 272 1.71 -13.41 0.97
C ARG A 272 2.57 -13.55 2.24
N PRO A 273 3.73 -12.87 2.40
CA PRO A 273 4.41 -12.82 3.69
C PRO A 273 3.65 -12.07 4.78
N ASP A 274 2.82 -11.07 4.45
CA ASP A 274 2.00 -10.35 5.43
C ASP A 274 0.85 -11.24 5.94
N MET A 275 0.15 -11.92 5.03
CA MET A 275 -0.89 -12.91 5.33
C MET A 275 -0.40 -14.03 6.25
N LYS A 276 0.87 -14.44 6.16
CA LYS A 276 1.47 -15.42 7.10
C LYS A 276 1.62 -14.89 8.53
N ARG A 277 1.79 -13.57 8.69
CA ARG A 277 1.93 -12.89 10.00
C ARG A 277 0.57 -12.46 10.55
N ILE A 278 -0.34 -12.01 9.68
CA ILE A 278 -1.70 -11.64 10.04
C ILE A 278 -2.49 -12.89 10.42
N TYR A 279 -2.38 -14.01 9.68
CA TYR A 279 -3.15 -15.23 9.93
C TYR A 279 -2.23 -16.42 10.25
N PRO A 280 -1.77 -16.61 11.51
CA PRO A 280 -0.82 -17.66 11.90
C PRO A 280 -1.25 -19.09 11.52
N GLY A 281 -2.56 -19.36 11.49
CA GLY A 281 -3.12 -20.63 11.03
C GLY A 281 -2.81 -21.00 9.57
N LEU A 282 -2.37 -20.04 8.73
CA LEU A 282 -1.85 -20.30 7.39
C LEU A 282 -0.40 -20.80 7.38
N ALA A 283 0.36 -20.59 8.46
CA ALA A 283 1.74 -21.01 8.59
C ALA A 283 1.90 -22.41 9.20
N GLY A 284 0.83 -23.01 9.73
CA GLY A 284 0.85 -24.30 10.43
C GLY A 284 1.45 -24.24 11.83
N THR A 285 1.93 -23.07 12.27
CA THR A 285 2.39 -22.82 13.64
C THR A 285 1.19 -22.56 14.54
N PRO A 286 1.05 -23.29 15.67
CA PRO A 286 0.10 -22.94 16.72
C PRO A 286 0.32 -21.50 17.21
N PRO A 287 -0.71 -20.78 17.67
CA PRO A 287 -0.49 -19.52 18.37
C PRO A 287 0.40 -19.75 19.59
N PRO A 288 1.28 -18.80 19.96
CA PRO A 288 2.01 -18.88 21.22
C PRO A 288 1.00 -18.97 22.38
N ALA A 289 1.30 -19.83 23.36
CA ALA A 289 0.49 -19.93 24.56
C ALA A 289 0.43 -18.57 25.28
N ALA A 290 -0.76 -18.25 25.79
CA ALA A 290 -1.02 -17.05 26.58
C ALA A 290 -0.49 -17.20 28.02
#